data_AF-D1ARP2-F1
#
_entry.id   AF-D1ARP2-F1
#
_cell.length_a   1.000
_cell.length_b   1.000
_cell.length_c   1.000
_cell.angle_alpha   90.00
_cell.angle_beta   90.00
_cell.angle_gamma   90.00
#
_symmetry.space_group_name_H-M   'P 1'
#
loop_
_entity.id
_entity.type
_entity.pdbx_description
1 polymer ?
#
loop_
_entity_poly.entity_id
_entity_poly.type
_entity_poly.pdbx_seq_one_letter_code
_entity_poly.pdbx_strand_id
1 'polypeptide(L)'
;MAAIIEEPLYASYYNWITLFKNIETPIGELATNIAGDPCFPKYSDSPQEILDYIYSSYLLLAGEHSSILETFQYSWLLYKFEIGEAIYRNGRIQYADSKKI
;
A
#
# COMPACT_ATOMS: atom_id res chain seq x y z
N MET A 1 -29.25 -6.71 13.74
CA MET A 1 -28.73 -6.21 12.44
C MET A 1 -27.28 -5.81 12.67
N ALA A 2 -26.34 -6.64 12.22
CA ALA A 2 -24.91 -6.36 12.34
C ALA A 2 -24.48 -5.52 11.13
N ALA A 3 -24.11 -4.27 11.36
CA ALA A 3 -23.71 -3.35 10.32
C ALA A 3 -22.20 -3.46 10.08
N ILE A 4 -21.88 -4.03 8.92
CA ILE A 4 -20.76 -3.74 8.01
C ILE A 4 -19.37 -3.75 8.66
N ILE A 5 -18.70 -4.87 8.47
CA ILE A 5 -17.24 -4.99 8.51
C ILE A 5 -16.72 -4.14 7.33
N GLU A 6 -16.30 -2.91 7.57
CA GLU A 6 -15.40 -2.24 6.62
C GLU A 6 -13.98 -2.65 7.01
N GLU A 7 -13.52 -3.74 6.38
CA GLU A 7 -12.12 -4.16 6.36
C GLU A 7 -11.20 -2.95 6.12
N PRO A 8 -9.94 -2.95 6.60
CA PRO A 8 -9.00 -1.90 6.24
C PRO A 8 -9.07 -1.70 4.72
N LEU A 9 -9.26 -0.44 4.29
CA LEU A 9 -9.62 -0.07 2.91
C LEU A 9 -8.75 -0.74 1.82
N TYR A 10 -7.59 -1.29 2.20
CA TYR A 10 -6.67 -2.04 1.36
C TYR A 10 -6.17 -3.28 2.10
N ALA A 11 -6.51 -4.47 1.57
CA ALA A 11 -6.08 -5.75 2.14
C ALA A 11 -4.57 -6.04 1.98
N SER A 12 -3.87 -5.32 1.09
CA SER A 12 -2.41 -5.44 0.89
C SER A 12 -1.84 -4.17 0.24
N TYR A 13 -0.51 -4.01 0.31
CA TYR A 13 0.19 -2.91 -0.34
C TYR A 13 -0.05 -2.89 -1.86
N TYR A 14 -0.12 -4.07 -2.50
CA TYR A 14 -0.44 -4.18 -3.92
C TYR A 14 -1.81 -3.58 -4.26
N ASN A 15 -2.84 -3.92 -3.48
CA ASN A 15 -4.18 -3.38 -3.70
C ASN A 15 -4.24 -1.86 -3.49
N TRP A 16 -3.45 -1.35 -2.53
CA TRP A 16 -3.34 0.08 -2.30
C TRP A 16 -2.61 0.82 -3.44
N ILE A 17 -1.40 0.37 -3.79
CA ILE A 17 -0.54 1.07 -4.76
C ILE A 17 -1.16 1.09 -6.15
N THR A 18 -1.91 0.04 -6.53
CA THR A 18 -2.55 -0.07 -7.85
C THR A 18 -3.69 0.94 -8.07
N LEU A 19 -4.18 1.62 -7.02
CA LEU A 19 -5.11 2.74 -7.16
C LEU A 19 -4.48 3.95 -7.85
N PHE A 20 -3.17 4.11 -7.74
CA PHE A 20 -2.44 5.25 -8.28
C PHE A 20 -1.98 5.01 -9.73
N LYS A 21 -2.39 3.90 -10.36
CA LYS A 21 -2.04 3.59 -11.76
C LYS A 21 -2.48 4.74 -12.69
N ASN A 22 -1.69 4.99 -13.73
CA ASN A 22 -1.94 6.05 -14.72
C ASN A 22 -1.94 7.49 -14.16
N ILE A 23 -1.39 7.72 -12.96
CA ILE A 23 -1.14 9.06 -12.45
C ILE A 23 0.29 9.46 -12.84
N GLU A 24 0.46 10.65 -13.43
CA GLU A 24 1.76 11.20 -13.84
C GLU A 24 2.57 11.71 -12.63
N THR A 25 2.91 10.79 -11.73
CA THR A 25 3.78 11.02 -10.55
C THR A 25 4.69 9.81 -10.37
N PRO A 26 5.82 9.93 -9.64
CA PRO A 26 6.70 8.79 -9.38
C PRO A 26 5.96 7.58 -8.77
N ILE A 27 5.01 7.85 -7.85
CA ILE A 27 4.17 6.81 -7.26
C ILE A 27 3.27 6.15 -8.31
N GLY A 28 2.72 6.92 -9.25
CA GLY A 28 1.86 6.39 -10.31
C GLY A 28 2.63 5.61 -11.39
N GLU A 29 3.88 5.99 -11.66
CA GLU A 29 4.80 5.19 -12.49
C GLU A 29 5.13 3.86 -11.80
N LEU A 30 5.50 3.90 -10.51
CA LEU A 30 5.70 2.71 -9.69
C LEU A 30 4.46 1.82 -9.68
N ALA A 31 3.27 2.41 -9.49
CA ALA A 31 2.00 1.70 -9.49
C ALA A 31 1.71 1.03 -10.83
N THR A 32 2.01 1.71 -11.94
CA THR A 32 1.82 1.17 -13.29
C THR A 32 2.77 0.00 -13.54
N ASN A 33 4.02 0.11 -13.11
CA ASN A 33 5.00 -0.96 -13.22
C ASN A 33 4.63 -2.18 -12.37
N ILE A 34 4.24 -1.97 -11.11
CA ILE A 34 3.77 -3.04 -10.20
C ILE A 34 2.49 -3.69 -10.73
N ALA A 35 1.55 -2.92 -11.28
CA ALA A 35 0.32 -3.45 -11.85
C ALA A 35 0.58 -4.32 -13.09
N GLY A 36 1.59 -3.96 -13.89
CA GLY A 36 2.04 -4.71 -15.06
C GLY A 36 2.89 -5.94 -14.74
N ASP A 37 3.35 -6.08 -13.50
CA ASP A 37 4.18 -7.21 -13.06
C ASP A 37 3.32 -8.36 -12.51
N PRO A 38 3.17 -9.48 -13.25
CA PRO A 38 2.39 -10.62 -12.79
C PRO A 38 3.05 -11.37 -11.63
N CYS A 39 4.37 -11.25 -11.46
CA CYS A 39 5.16 -11.97 -10.45
C CYS A 39 5.31 -11.18 -9.14
N PHE A 40 4.83 -9.94 -9.09
CA PHE A 40 4.90 -9.12 -7.88
C PHE A 40 4.23 -9.82 -6.68
N PRO A 41 4.82 -9.76 -5.47
CA PRO A 41 4.27 -10.41 -4.27
C PRO A 41 3.02 -9.69 -3.75
N LYS A 42 1.85 -9.99 -4.35
CA LYS A 42 0.57 -9.27 -4.11
C LYS A 42 0.00 -9.38 -2.69
N TYR A 43 0.44 -10.41 -1.96
CA TYR A 43 -0.07 -10.75 -0.62
C TYR A 43 1.00 -10.67 0.46
N SER A 44 2.20 -10.15 0.14
CA SER A 44 3.22 -9.96 1.17
C SER A 44 2.89 -8.72 2.01
N ASP A 45 2.96 -8.89 3.33
CA ASP A 45 2.85 -7.80 4.30
C ASP A 45 4.23 -7.32 4.80
N SER A 46 5.30 -7.98 4.35
CA SER A 46 6.67 -7.68 4.75
C SER A 46 7.27 -6.62 3.84
N PRO A 47 7.65 -5.44 4.37
CA PRO A 47 8.35 -4.44 3.57
C PRO A 47 9.66 -4.98 3.01
N GLN A 48 10.34 -5.82 3.78
CA GLN A 48 11.63 -6.39 3.38
C GLN A 48 11.47 -7.34 2.20
N GLU A 49 10.46 -8.19 2.19
CA GLU A 49 10.23 -9.12 1.06
C GLU A 49 9.89 -8.36 -0.23
N ILE A 50 9.06 -7.30 -0.13
CA ILE A 50 8.73 -6.47 -1.29
C ILE A 50 9.95 -5.69 -1.76
N LEU A 51 10.75 -5.17 -0.83
CA LEU A 51 11.99 -4.48 -1.13
C LEU A 51 13.01 -5.41 -1.80
N ASP A 52 13.21 -6.62 -1.27
CA ASP A 52 14.08 -7.66 -1.85
C ASP A 52 13.59 -8.08 -3.24
N TYR A 53 12.27 -8.17 -3.45
CA TYR A 53 11.68 -8.39 -4.76
C TYR A 53 12.01 -7.23 -5.71
N ILE A 54 11.77 -5.98 -5.30
CA ILE A 54 12.09 -4.80 -6.12
C ILE A 54 13.59 -4.81 -6.50
N TYR A 55 14.47 -5.10 -5.54
CA TYR A 55 15.93 -5.23 -5.75
C TYR A 55 16.32 -6.33 -6.75
N SER A 56 15.62 -7.46 -6.74
CA SER A 56 15.91 -8.61 -7.60
C SER A 56 15.13 -8.62 -8.92
N SER A 57 14.11 -7.79 -9.05
CA SER A 57 13.19 -7.75 -10.18
C SER A 57 13.64 -6.84 -11.32
N TYR A 58 13.04 -7.06 -12.49
CA TYR A 58 13.24 -6.27 -13.70
C TYR A 58 12.85 -4.78 -13.55
N LEU A 59 12.10 -4.39 -12.50
CA LEU A 59 11.74 -3.00 -12.22
C LEU A 59 12.96 -2.07 -12.21
N LEU A 60 14.12 -2.60 -11.85
CA LEU A 60 15.37 -1.87 -11.75
C LEU A 60 16.25 -1.95 -13.00
N LEU A 61 15.90 -2.72 -14.03
CA LEU A 61 16.75 -2.90 -15.23
C LEU A 61 16.82 -1.66 -16.15
N ALA A 62 16.05 -0.61 -15.85
CA ALA A 62 16.03 0.65 -16.62
C ALA A 62 17.03 1.72 -16.17
N GLY A 63 17.88 1.46 -15.16
CA GLY A 63 18.98 2.35 -14.79
C GLY A 63 18.66 3.47 -13.79
N GLU A 64 17.40 3.68 -13.40
CA GLU A 64 16.99 4.65 -12.37
C GLU A 64 16.73 4.01 -11.00
N HIS A 65 17.74 3.30 -10.49
CA HIS A 65 17.60 2.47 -9.29
C HIS A 65 17.22 3.26 -8.03
N SER A 66 17.81 4.45 -7.81
CA SER A 66 17.57 5.20 -6.57
C SER A 66 16.16 5.77 -6.50
N SER A 67 15.63 6.27 -7.64
CA SER A 67 14.31 6.91 -7.73
C SER A 67 13.18 5.93 -7.40
N ILE A 68 13.26 4.71 -7.92
CA ILE A 68 12.25 3.66 -7.67
C ILE A 68 12.25 3.22 -6.20
N LEU A 69 13.44 3.08 -5.60
CA LEU A 69 13.57 2.68 -4.19
C LEU A 69 13.07 3.77 -3.24
N GLU A 70 13.43 5.03 -3.49
CA GLU A 70 12.93 6.17 -2.71
C GLU A 70 11.41 6.28 -2.81
N THR A 71 10.87 6.11 -4.02
CA THR A 71 9.43 6.12 -4.27
C THR A 71 8.72 4.96 -3.54
N PHE A 72 9.30 3.76 -3.55
CA PHE A 72 8.77 2.63 -2.80
C PHE A 72 8.76 2.93 -1.30
N GLN A 73 9.88 3.37 -0.72
CA GLN A 73 9.97 3.68 0.70
C GLN A 73 8.96 4.75 1.11
N TYR A 74 8.84 5.82 0.32
CA TYR A 74 7.88 6.89 0.56
C TYR A 74 6.43 6.39 0.49
N SER A 75 6.08 5.66 -0.56
CA SER A 75 4.73 5.11 -0.73
C SER A 75 4.37 4.07 0.34
N TRP A 76 5.35 3.30 0.82
CA TRP A 76 5.16 2.37 1.94
C TRP A 76 4.81 3.08 3.24
N LEU A 77 5.45 4.22 3.54
CA LEU A 77 5.11 5.05 4.70
C LEU A 77 3.67 5.58 4.59
N LEU A 78 3.26 6.05 3.42
CA LEU A 78 1.88 6.50 3.18
C LEU A 78 0.86 5.37 3.39
N TYR A 79 1.12 4.18 2.83
CA TYR A 79 0.28 3.00 3.04
C TYR A 79 0.10 2.66 4.52
N LYS A 80 1.19 2.61 5.30
CA LYS A 80 1.13 2.33 6.74
C LYS A 80 0.43 3.44 7.52
N PHE A 81 0.62 4.70 7.12
CA PHE A 81 -0.08 5.83 7.73
C PHE A 81 -1.59 5.76 7.49
N GLU A 82 -2.03 5.50 6.24
CA GLU A 82 -3.46 5.36 5.91
C GLU A 82 -4.12 4.19 6.66
N ILE A 83 -3.43 3.04 6.76
CA ILE A 83 -3.92 1.92 7.59
C ILE A 83 -4.02 2.34 9.06
N GLY A 84 -3.00 3.01 9.59
CA GLY A 84 -3.00 3.49 10.98
C GLY A 84 -4.13 4.48 11.27
N GLU A 85 -4.36 5.45 10.39
CA GLU A 85 -5.48 6.40 10.44
C GLU A 85 -6.83 5.67 10.41
N ALA A 86 -7.00 4.68 9.53
CA ALA A 86 -8.24 3.91 9.42
C ALA A 86 -8.54 3.14 10.72
N ILE A 87 -7.52 2.47 11.30
CA ILE A 87 -7.64 1.78 12.59
C ILE A 87 -8.00 2.76 13.71
N TYR A 88 -7.32 3.90 13.77
CA TYR A 88 -7.57 4.92 14.79
C TYR A 88 -8.99 5.49 14.71
N ARG A 89 -9.47 5.83 13.50
CA ARG A 89 -10.84 6.33 13.28
C ARG A 89 -11.88 5.29 13.68
N ASN A 90 -11.70 4.03 13.28
CA ASN A 90 -12.60 2.93 13.66
C ASN A 90 -12.62 2.71 15.18
N GLY A 91 -11.47 2.74 15.85
CA GLY A 91 -11.38 2.64 17.30
C GLY A 91 -12.13 3.78 18.02
N ARG A 92 -12.06 5.02 17.49
CA ARG A 92 -12.83 6.15 18.05
C ARG A 92 -14.34 5.99 17.86
N ILE A 93 -14.78 5.49 16.71
CA ILE A 93 -16.21 5.23 16.45
C ILE A 93 -16.72 4.18 17.44
N GLN A 94 -16.02 3.06 17.62
CA GLN A 94 -16.39 2.01 18.57
C GLN A 94 -16.42 2.51 20.02
N TYR A 95 -15.44 3.33 20.42
CA TYR A 95 -15.41 3.92 21.77
C TYR A 95 -16.54 4.94 22.01
N ALA A 96 -16.91 5.72 20.99
CA ALA A 96 -18.01 6.66 21.09
C ALA A 96 -19.37 5.95 21.18
N ASP A 97 -19.52 4.81 20.51
CA ASP A 97 -20.74 3.97 20.55
C ASP A 97 -20.89 3.28 21.92
N SER A 98 -19.80 2.73 22.46
CA SER A 98 -19.81 2.04 23.77
C SER A 98 -20.10 2.97 24.97
N LYS A 99 -19.97 4.28 24.80
CA LYS A 99 -20.32 5.30 25.81
C LYS A 99 -21.73 5.87 25.70
N LYS A 100 -22.52 5.46 24.70
CA LYS A 100 -23.93 5.89 24.54
C LYS A 100 -24.94 4.97 25.24
N ILE A 101 -24.48 4.10 26.14
CA ILE A 101 -25.31 3.18 26.94
C ILE A 101 -25.37 3.67 28.39
#